data_AF-A0A529I7C9-F1
#
_entry.id   AF-A0A529I7C9-F1
#
_cell.length_a   1.000
_cell.length_b   1.000
_cell.length_c   1.000
_cell.angle_alpha   90.00
_cell.angle_beta   90.00
_cell.angle_gamma   90.00
#
_symmetry.space_group_name_H-M   'P 1'
#
loop_
_entity.id
_entity.type
_entity.pdbx_description
1 polymer ?
#
loop_
_entity_poly.entity_id
_entity_poly.type
_entity_poly.pdbx_seq_one_letter_code
_entity_poly.pdbx_strand_id
1 'polypeptide(L)'
;MVIVRQHHRLLHGLSSTLGVTLDMMIMHGQAVRRGLEHALMVVDLPFGSYEESPEHAFGNAARVMGETGCSAVKIEGGETISETIRFLTARGVPVMAHVGLTPQAVNTFGGYRVQGRGADAERIRRDARAVTEAGAFSLVLEKIPEQLARQITADIDIPTIGIGASPACDGQILVSHDMLGLFTSFRPKFVKRYAELGEQAEAAIAAYATDVRNRHFPAVEHLYVNALKAGDFT
;
A
#
# COMPACT_ATOMS: atom_id res chain seq x y z
N MET A 1 -2.12 -0.88 -12.52
CA MET A 1 -2.83 -0.44 -11.29
C MET A 1 -1.78 0.00 -10.28
N VAL A 2 -2.03 1.10 -9.57
CA VAL A 2 -1.22 1.58 -8.45
C VAL A 2 -2.12 1.66 -7.23
N ILE A 3 -1.68 1.06 -6.12
CA ILE A 3 -2.39 1.08 -4.85
C ILE A 3 -1.63 1.94 -3.87
N VAL A 4 -2.25 3.03 -3.44
CA VAL A 4 -1.78 3.83 -2.30
C VAL A 4 -2.17 3.08 -1.04
N ARG A 5 -1.28 2.19 -0.61
CA ARG A 5 -1.45 1.35 0.58
C ARG A 5 -1.04 2.11 1.83
N GLN A 6 -1.60 1.76 2.98
CA GLN A 6 -1.08 2.23 4.27
C GLN A 6 0.38 1.82 4.45
N HIS A 7 1.26 2.82 4.60
CA HIS A 7 2.67 2.64 4.90
C HIS A 7 2.95 3.21 6.29
N HIS A 8 3.19 2.35 7.26
CA HIS A 8 3.47 2.77 8.63
C HIS A 8 4.95 3.04 8.85
N ARG A 9 5.80 2.02 8.70
CA ARG A 9 7.22 2.10 9.03
C ARG A 9 8.03 2.90 8.02
N LEU A 10 7.73 2.72 6.74
CA LEU A 10 8.63 3.10 5.65
C LEU A 10 8.67 4.62 5.42
N LEU A 11 7.50 5.26 5.43
CA LEU A 11 7.37 6.69 5.16
C LEU A 11 7.27 7.52 6.44
N HIS A 12 6.64 6.97 7.47
CA HIS A 12 6.25 7.73 8.67
C HIS A 12 6.91 7.23 9.96
N GLY A 13 7.70 6.15 9.91
CA GLY A 13 8.33 5.57 11.10
C GLY A 13 7.36 4.97 12.13
N LEU A 14 6.08 4.80 11.78
CA LEU A 14 5.05 4.27 12.68
C LEU A 14 5.25 2.77 12.93
N SER A 15 4.94 2.32 14.14
CA SER A 15 5.13 0.92 14.55
C SER A 15 4.12 -0.05 13.91
N SER A 16 2.93 0.45 13.54
CA SER A 16 1.81 -0.28 12.92
C SER A 16 1.00 0.60 11.95
N THR A 17 0.29 0.00 10.99
CA THR A 17 -0.64 0.68 10.07
C THR A 17 -1.84 1.31 10.78
N LEU A 18 -2.13 0.89 12.01
CA LEU A 18 -3.16 1.48 12.87
C LEU A 18 -2.98 2.99 13.10
N GLY A 19 -1.75 3.51 13.03
CA GLY A 19 -1.48 4.94 13.21
C GLY A 19 -1.65 5.79 11.94
N VAL A 20 -1.96 5.17 10.80
CA VAL A 20 -2.14 5.90 9.53
C VAL A 20 -3.52 6.54 9.51
N THR A 21 -3.59 7.84 9.26
CA THR A 21 -4.86 8.59 9.22
C THR A 21 -5.41 8.72 7.79
N LEU A 22 -6.68 9.10 7.68
CA LEU A 22 -7.31 9.39 6.38
C LEU A 22 -6.58 10.53 5.65
N ASP A 23 -6.16 11.57 6.37
CA ASP A 23 -5.44 12.70 5.80
C ASP A 23 -4.07 12.28 5.24
N MET A 24 -3.37 11.35 5.90
CA MET A 24 -2.13 10.78 5.36
C MET A 24 -2.39 10.03 4.04
N MET A 25 -3.47 9.26 3.97
CA MET A 25 -3.85 8.54 2.75
C MET A 25 -4.21 9.49 1.62
N ILE A 26 -4.93 10.57 1.93
CA ILE A 26 -5.29 11.62 0.96
C ILE A 26 -4.04 12.34 0.45
N MET A 27 -3.14 12.75 1.34
CA MET A 27 -1.88 13.42 0.96
C MET A 27 -1.06 12.56 -0.01
N HIS A 28 -0.87 11.28 0.32
CA HIS A 28 -0.15 10.34 -0.56
C HIS A 28 -0.90 10.08 -1.85
N GLY A 29 -2.23 10.00 -1.80
CA GLY A 29 -3.08 9.88 -2.96
C GLY A 29 -2.88 11.03 -3.95
N GLN A 30 -2.92 12.27 -3.46
CA GLN A 30 -2.69 13.45 -4.29
C GLN A 30 -1.28 13.46 -4.91
N ALA A 31 -0.27 13.04 -4.17
CA ALA A 31 1.10 12.93 -4.68
C ALA A 31 1.19 11.91 -5.83
N VAL A 32 0.60 10.74 -5.66
CA VAL A 32 0.55 9.70 -6.69
C VAL A 32 -0.26 10.15 -7.90
N ARG A 33 -1.43 10.77 -7.70
CA ARG A 33 -2.30 11.24 -8.79
C ARG A 33 -1.55 12.17 -9.74
N ARG A 34 -0.74 13.11 -9.22
CA ARG A 34 0.06 14.04 -10.03
C ARG A 34 1.07 13.36 -10.96
N GLY A 35 1.52 12.15 -10.62
CA GLY A 35 2.46 11.38 -11.44
C GLY A 35 1.81 10.29 -12.30
N LEU A 36 0.47 10.16 -12.28
CA LEU A 36 -0.24 9.08 -12.96
C LEU A 36 -0.92 9.54 -14.26
N GLU A 37 -0.65 8.83 -15.36
CA GLU A 37 -1.33 9.07 -16.65
C GLU A 37 -2.42 8.03 -16.94
N HIS A 38 -2.10 6.74 -16.81
CA HIS A 38 -2.99 5.66 -17.28
C HIS A 38 -3.38 4.63 -16.21
N ALA A 39 -2.59 4.47 -15.15
CA ALA A 39 -2.82 3.38 -14.20
C ALA A 39 -4.08 3.64 -13.35
N LEU A 40 -4.92 2.60 -13.18
CA LEU A 40 -5.99 2.58 -12.18
C LEU A 40 -5.39 2.87 -10.80
N MET A 41 -5.85 3.93 -10.15
CA MET A 41 -5.41 4.33 -8.82
C MET A 41 -6.42 3.89 -7.76
N VAL A 42 -5.97 3.09 -6.81
CA VAL A 42 -6.75 2.63 -5.66
C VAL A 42 -6.13 3.19 -4.38
N VAL A 43 -6.94 3.69 -3.45
CA VAL A 43 -6.45 4.22 -2.16
C VAL A 43 -7.05 3.43 -1.01
N ASP A 44 -6.24 3.06 -0.03
CA ASP A 44 -6.74 2.39 1.18
C ASP A 44 -7.63 3.32 2.00
N LEU A 45 -8.72 2.77 2.52
CA LEU A 45 -9.33 3.32 3.73
C LEU A 45 -8.54 2.84 4.95
N PRO A 46 -8.01 3.75 5.79
CA PRO A 46 -7.27 3.40 6.99
C PRO A 46 -8.16 2.84 8.11
N PHE A 47 -7.52 2.18 9.07
CA PHE A 47 -8.21 1.63 10.24
C PHE A 47 -9.04 2.72 10.95
N GLY A 48 -10.28 2.37 11.31
CA GLY A 48 -11.24 3.26 11.97
C GLY A 48 -11.97 4.22 11.03
N SER A 49 -11.69 4.19 9.72
CA SER A 49 -12.36 5.06 8.74
C SER A 49 -13.54 4.41 8.04
N TYR A 50 -13.80 3.11 8.26
CA TYR A 50 -14.87 2.42 7.55
C TYR A 50 -15.60 1.35 8.37
N GLU A 51 -15.09 1.01 9.56
CA GLU A 51 -15.60 -0.09 10.38
C GLU A 51 -16.78 0.32 11.27
N GLU A 52 -16.98 1.62 11.50
CA GLU A 52 -18.06 2.13 12.37
C GLU A 52 -19.45 1.90 11.78
N SER A 53 -19.65 2.26 10.52
CA SER A 53 -20.92 2.09 9.80
C SER A 53 -20.74 2.25 8.28
N PRO A 54 -21.67 1.72 7.46
CA PRO A 54 -21.66 1.96 6.02
C PRO A 54 -21.71 3.45 5.62
N GLU A 55 -22.44 4.28 6.38
CA GLU A 55 -22.54 5.72 6.16
C GLU A 55 -21.21 6.43 6.44
N HIS A 56 -20.52 6.05 7.52
CA HIS A 56 -19.20 6.58 7.85
C HIS A 56 -18.17 6.21 6.80
N ALA A 57 -18.17 4.94 6.37
CA ALA A 57 -17.32 4.46 5.29
C ALA A 57 -17.57 5.23 3.99
N PHE A 58 -18.83 5.53 3.66
CA PHE A 58 -19.19 6.31 2.47
C PHE A 58 -18.67 7.74 2.54
N GLY A 59 -18.86 8.43 3.67
CA GLY A 59 -18.33 9.79 3.85
C GLY A 59 -16.82 9.85 3.64
N ASN A 60 -16.09 8.90 4.22
CA ASN A 60 -14.63 8.83 4.08
C ASN A 60 -14.18 8.39 2.67
N ALA A 61 -14.87 7.43 2.04
CA ALA A 61 -14.58 7.01 0.67
C ALA A 61 -14.82 8.15 -0.34
N ALA A 62 -15.94 8.85 -0.22
CA ALA A 62 -16.26 10.01 -1.06
C ALA A 62 -15.21 11.11 -0.92
N ARG A 63 -14.78 11.38 0.32
CA ARG A 63 -13.70 12.33 0.62
C ARG A 63 -12.38 11.92 -0.02
N VAL A 64 -11.96 10.66 0.14
CA VAL A 64 -10.74 10.12 -0.48
C VAL A 64 -10.80 10.22 -2.00
N MET A 65 -11.89 9.81 -2.63
CA MET A 65 -12.04 9.88 -4.08
C MET A 65 -12.04 11.33 -4.59
N GLY A 66 -12.79 12.22 -3.94
CA GLY A 66 -12.90 13.62 -4.33
C GLY A 66 -11.59 14.39 -4.18
N GLU A 67 -10.85 14.17 -3.09
CA GLU A 67 -9.62 14.92 -2.81
C GLU A 67 -8.39 14.34 -3.53
N THR A 68 -8.38 13.05 -3.86
CA THR A 68 -7.22 12.40 -4.52
C THR A 68 -7.41 12.17 -6.01
N GLY A 69 -8.66 12.12 -6.48
CA GLY A 69 -8.99 11.69 -7.84
C GLY A 69 -8.73 10.20 -8.08
N CYS A 70 -8.65 9.36 -7.04
CA CYS A 70 -8.56 7.92 -7.21
C CYS A 70 -9.87 7.36 -7.81
N SER A 71 -9.76 6.22 -8.49
CA SER A 71 -10.90 5.58 -9.14
C SER A 71 -11.61 4.57 -8.25
N ALA A 72 -10.97 4.15 -7.16
CA ALA A 72 -11.48 3.14 -6.25
C ALA A 72 -10.86 3.25 -4.85
N VAL A 73 -11.53 2.65 -3.87
CA VAL A 73 -11.00 2.48 -2.51
C VAL A 73 -10.69 1.02 -2.21
N LYS A 74 -9.72 0.74 -1.34
CA LYS A 74 -9.45 -0.61 -0.82
C LYS A 74 -9.85 -0.72 0.65
N ILE A 75 -10.57 -1.79 0.99
CA ILE A 75 -11.09 -2.08 2.33
C ILE A 75 -10.62 -3.46 2.79
N GLU A 76 -10.24 -3.59 4.06
CA GLU A 76 -9.86 -4.86 4.67
C GLU A 76 -11.03 -5.46 5.45
N GLY A 77 -11.31 -6.75 5.22
CA GLY A 77 -12.38 -7.47 5.89
C GLY A 77 -13.09 -8.45 4.96
N GLY A 78 -13.78 -9.41 5.56
CA GLY A 78 -14.52 -10.47 4.86
C GLY A 78 -16.03 -10.35 5.05
N GLU A 79 -16.65 -11.41 5.60
CA GLU A 79 -18.10 -11.45 5.86
C GLU A 79 -18.57 -10.21 6.65
N THR A 80 -17.81 -9.79 7.66
CA THR A 80 -18.15 -8.66 8.55
C THR A 80 -18.23 -7.30 7.88
N ILE A 81 -17.61 -7.11 6.71
CA ILE A 81 -17.61 -5.82 6.00
C ILE A 81 -18.46 -5.83 4.73
N SER A 82 -19.12 -6.96 4.44
CA SER A 82 -19.88 -7.15 3.20
C SER A 82 -21.05 -6.19 3.06
N GLU A 83 -21.72 -5.81 4.16
CA GLU A 83 -22.75 -4.76 4.14
C GLU A 83 -22.20 -3.41 3.69
N THR A 84 -21.04 -3.00 4.23
CA THR A 84 -20.37 -1.76 3.87
C THR A 84 -19.94 -1.76 2.40
N ILE A 85 -19.35 -2.86 1.91
CA ILE A 85 -18.98 -3.00 0.49
C ILE A 85 -20.22 -2.82 -0.39
N ARG A 86 -21.32 -3.51 -0.07
CA ARG A 86 -22.59 -3.42 -0.83
C ARG A 86 -23.15 -2.00 -0.81
N PHE A 87 -23.07 -1.32 0.33
CA PHE A 87 -23.55 0.06 0.47
C PHE A 87 -22.78 1.04 -0.41
N LEU A 88 -21.45 0.91 -0.42
CA LEU A 88 -20.52 1.74 -1.21
C LEU A 88 -20.71 1.51 -2.71
N THR A 89 -20.71 0.25 -3.14
CA THR A 89 -20.80 -0.12 -4.56
C THR A 89 -22.15 0.28 -5.15
N ALA A 90 -23.24 0.13 -4.40
CA ALA A 90 -24.57 0.61 -4.79
C ALA A 90 -24.65 2.14 -4.96
N ARG A 91 -23.67 2.89 -4.44
CA ARG A 91 -23.57 4.36 -4.52
C ARG A 91 -22.44 4.82 -5.44
N GLY A 92 -21.94 3.92 -6.29
CA GLY A 92 -20.95 4.26 -7.31
C GLY A 92 -19.51 4.40 -6.79
N VAL A 93 -19.21 3.90 -5.59
CA VAL A 93 -17.84 3.80 -5.07
C VAL A 93 -17.28 2.41 -5.41
N PRO A 94 -16.32 2.27 -6.34
CA PRO A 94 -15.71 0.98 -6.63
C PRO A 94 -14.82 0.53 -5.48
N VAL A 95 -15.04 -0.70 -5.01
CA VAL A 95 -14.31 -1.27 -3.86
C VAL A 95 -13.44 -2.45 -4.29
N MET A 96 -12.16 -2.35 -3.98
CA MET A 96 -11.25 -3.50 -3.93
C MET A 96 -11.29 -4.08 -2.52
N ALA A 97 -11.69 -5.33 -2.38
CA ALA A 97 -11.69 -6.00 -1.08
C ALA A 97 -10.31 -6.60 -0.77
N HIS A 98 -10.05 -6.90 0.51
CA HIS A 98 -8.81 -7.53 0.96
C HIS A 98 -9.09 -8.53 2.08
N VAL A 99 -8.78 -9.81 1.82
CA VAL A 99 -8.92 -10.93 2.77
C VAL A 99 -7.60 -11.69 2.93
N GLY A 100 -7.56 -12.61 3.90
CA GLY A 100 -6.33 -13.26 4.33
C GLY A 100 -5.74 -12.52 5.52
N LEU A 101 -4.44 -12.24 5.48
CA LEU A 101 -3.81 -11.37 6.47
C LEU A 101 -4.20 -9.92 6.19
N THR A 102 -5.06 -9.35 7.02
CA THR A 102 -5.39 -7.92 7.02
C THR A 102 -4.55 -7.18 8.06
N PRO A 103 -3.52 -6.38 7.66
CA PRO A 103 -2.64 -5.68 8.58
C PRO A 103 -3.33 -4.80 9.62
N GLN A 104 -4.50 -4.25 9.30
CA GLN A 104 -5.26 -3.42 10.25
C GLN A 104 -5.80 -4.25 11.43
N ALA A 105 -5.95 -5.56 11.28
CA ALA A 105 -6.32 -6.47 12.35
C ALA A 105 -5.10 -7.14 13.02
N VAL A 106 -3.91 -6.53 12.96
CA VAL A 106 -2.66 -7.12 13.50
C VAL A 106 -2.75 -7.51 14.98
N ASN A 107 -3.49 -6.75 15.78
CA ASN A 107 -3.69 -7.03 17.21
C ASN A 107 -4.58 -8.27 17.41
N THR A 108 -5.61 -8.45 16.59
CA THR A 108 -6.48 -9.63 16.59
C THR A 108 -5.71 -10.89 16.18
N PHE A 109 -4.82 -10.77 15.19
CA PHE A 109 -4.01 -11.90 14.71
C PHE A 109 -2.77 -12.20 15.56
N GLY A 110 -2.41 -11.33 16.51
CA GLY A 110 -1.16 -11.45 17.27
C GLY A 110 0.08 -11.35 16.37
N GLY A 111 0.02 -10.50 15.35
CA GLY A 111 1.10 -10.23 14.40
C GLY A 111 0.83 -10.67 12.96
N TYR A 112 1.84 -10.54 12.11
CA TYR A 112 1.75 -10.79 10.66
C TYR A 112 1.96 -12.28 10.36
N ARG A 113 1.02 -13.16 10.71
CA ARG A 113 1.12 -14.61 10.47
C ARG A 113 0.38 -15.03 9.19
N VAL A 114 0.77 -16.18 8.63
CA VAL A 114 0.04 -16.80 7.51
C VAL A 114 -1.37 -17.16 7.96
N GLN A 115 -2.39 -16.79 7.20
CA GLN A 115 -3.80 -17.10 7.46
C GLN A 115 -4.27 -18.29 6.59
N GLY A 116 -5.40 -18.93 6.91
CA GLY A 116 -6.01 -19.95 6.05
C GLY A 116 -5.42 -21.34 6.19
N ARG A 117 -4.79 -21.66 7.33
CA ARG A 117 -4.26 -23.00 7.61
C ARG A 117 -5.33 -23.87 8.28
N GLY A 118 -5.41 -25.13 7.87
CA GLY A 118 -6.34 -26.10 8.46
C GLY A 118 -7.78 -25.61 8.37
N ALA A 119 -8.50 -25.61 9.50
CA ALA A 119 -9.90 -25.20 9.56
C ALA A 119 -10.15 -23.73 9.19
N ASP A 120 -9.14 -22.85 9.25
CA ASP A 120 -9.28 -21.42 8.90
C ASP A 120 -9.47 -21.19 7.39
N ALA A 121 -9.11 -22.17 6.55
CA ALA A 121 -9.22 -22.07 5.10
C ALA A 121 -10.66 -21.77 4.65
N GLU A 122 -11.65 -22.43 5.26
CA GLU A 122 -13.06 -22.24 4.92
C GLU A 122 -13.59 -20.86 5.32
N ARG A 123 -13.06 -20.25 6.39
CA ARG A 123 -13.40 -18.87 6.73
C ARG A 123 -12.97 -17.92 5.61
N ILE A 124 -11.74 -18.05 5.11
CA ILE A 124 -11.23 -17.18 4.03
C ILE A 124 -12.01 -17.39 2.73
N ARG A 125 -12.44 -18.62 2.42
CA ARG A 125 -13.30 -18.87 1.26
C ARG A 125 -14.66 -18.18 1.39
N ARG A 126 -15.29 -18.25 2.57
CA ARG A 126 -16.53 -17.50 2.83
C ARG A 126 -16.32 -16.01 2.76
N ASP A 127 -15.24 -15.49 3.36
CA ASP A 127 -14.87 -14.08 3.28
C ASP A 127 -14.73 -13.62 1.83
N ALA A 128 -13.99 -14.36 1.00
CA ALA A 128 -13.81 -14.05 -0.42
C ALA A 128 -15.13 -14.06 -1.21
N ARG A 129 -15.99 -15.04 -0.95
CA ARG A 129 -17.32 -15.13 -1.57
C ARG A 129 -18.21 -13.96 -1.14
N ALA A 130 -18.27 -13.67 0.14
CA ALA A 130 -19.13 -12.63 0.70
C ALA A 130 -18.79 -11.23 0.14
N VAL A 131 -17.50 -10.89 0.06
CA VAL A 131 -17.09 -9.59 -0.51
C VAL A 131 -17.33 -9.52 -2.03
N THR A 132 -17.24 -10.66 -2.73
CA THR A 132 -17.58 -10.76 -4.15
C THR A 132 -19.08 -10.53 -4.36
N GLU A 133 -19.93 -11.22 -3.60
CA GLU A 133 -21.39 -11.08 -3.65
C GLU A 133 -21.87 -9.70 -3.16
N ALA A 134 -21.05 -8.99 -2.37
CA ALA A 134 -21.26 -7.59 -1.99
C ALA A 134 -20.95 -6.59 -3.11
N GLY A 135 -20.31 -7.03 -4.20
CA GLY A 135 -20.02 -6.21 -5.38
C GLY A 135 -18.64 -5.59 -5.40
N ALA A 136 -17.68 -6.09 -4.61
CA ALA A 136 -16.27 -5.73 -4.80
C ALA A 136 -15.85 -6.06 -6.24
N PHE A 137 -15.10 -5.17 -6.91
CA PHE A 137 -14.70 -5.41 -8.30
C PHE A 137 -13.40 -6.22 -8.42
N SER A 138 -12.66 -6.37 -7.32
CA SER A 138 -11.41 -7.13 -7.25
C SER A 138 -11.10 -7.47 -5.78
N LEU A 139 -10.30 -8.52 -5.57
CA LEU A 139 -9.96 -9.04 -4.25
C LEU A 139 -8.45 -9.22 -4.07
N VAL A 140 -7.86 -8.59 -3.05
CA VAL A 140 -6.50 -8.88 -2.60
C VAL A 140 -6.51 -10.11 -1.70
N LEU A 141 -5.60 -11.06 -1.99
CA LEU A 141 -5.31 -12.23 -1.17
C LEU A 141 -3.90 -12.08 -0.58
N GLU A 142 -3.81 -11.77 0.73
CA GLU A 142 -2.52 -11.56 1.40
C GLU A 142 -2.16 -12.73 2.32
N LYS A 143 -0.97 -13.29 2.09
CA LYS A 143 -0.30 -14.23 3.00
C LYS A 143 -1.14 -15.46 3.39
N ILE A 144 -1.68 -16.17 2.41
CA ILE A 144 -2.44 -17.42 2.54
C ILE A 144 -1.76 -18.59 1.81
N PRO A 145 -2.06 -19.87 2.14
CA PRO A 145 -1.55 -21.02 1.40
C PRO A 145 -1.85 -20.94 -0.10
N GLU A 146 -0.87 -21.36 -0.91
CA GLU A 146 -0.96 -21.32 -2.37
C GLU A 146 -2.19 -22.07 -2.91
N GLN A 147 -2.44 -23.28 -2.41
CA GLN A 147 -3.57 -24.10 -2.84
C GLN A 147 -4.91 -23.41 -2.54
N LEU A 148 -5.03 -22.75 -1.39
CA LEU A 148 -6.22 -22.00 -1.01
C LEU A 148 -6.43 -20.79 -1.94
N ALA A 149 -5.37 -20.04 -2.23
CA ALA A 149 -5.45 -18.90 -3.15
C ALA A 149 -5.87 -19.34 -4.56
N ARG A 150 -5.33 -20.46 -5.06
CA ARG A 150 -5.71 -21.04 -6.36
C ARG A 150 -7.18 -21.45 -6.38
N GLN A 151 -7.67 -22.08 -5.31
CA GLN A 151 -9.09 -22.43 -5.18
C GLN A 151 -9.99 -21.20 -5.21
N ILE A 152 -9.69 -20.18 -4.37
CA ILE A 152 -10.46 -18.95 -4.32
C ILE A 152 -10.49 -18.26 -5.69
N THR A 153 -9.34 -18.18 -6.38
CA THR A 153 -9.26 -17.57 -7.71
C THR A 153 -10.11 -18.29 -8.75
N ALA A 154 -10.24 -19.62 -8.64
CA ALA A 154 -11.10 -20.39 -9.53
C ALA A 154 -12.59 -20.33 -9.15
N ASP A 155 -12.91 -19.99 -7.91
CA ASP A 155 -14.27 -20.06 -7.34
C ASP A 155 -15.05 -18.73 -7.41
N ILE A 156 -14.39 -17.59 -7.67
CA ILE A 156 -15.00 -16.26 -7.70
C ILE A 156 -14.81 -15.57 -9.06
N ASP A 157 -15.79 -14.74 -9.45
CA ASP A 157 -15.84 -14.13 -10.79
C ASP A 157 -15.09 -12.78 -10.90
N ILE A 158 -14.43 -12.33 -9.84
CA ILE A 158 -13.70 -11.06 -9.80
C ILE A 158 -12.18 -11.27 -9.78
N PRO A 159 -11.38 -10.39 -10.42
CA PRO A 159 -9.92 -10.53 -10.43
C PRO A 159 -9.31 -10.57 -9.02
N THR A 160 -8.48 -11.57 -8.79
CA THR A 160 -7.70 -11.75 -7.56
C THR A 160 -6.30 -11.17 -7.70
N ILE A 161 -5.82 -10.48 -6.66
CA ILE A 161 -4.49 -9.86 -6.62
C ILE A 161 -3.71 -10.48 -5.46
N GLY A 162 -2.70 -11.28 -5.77
CA GLY A 162 -1.90 -11.98 -4.78
C GLY A 162 -0.76 -11.14 -4.18
N ILE A 163 -0.53 -11.30 -2.89
CA ILE A 163 0.72 -10.89 -2.21
C ILE A 163 1.11 -11.95 -1.18
N GLY A 164 2.13 -12.74 -1.50
CA GLY A 164 2.47 -13.92 -0.70
C GLY A 164 1.36 -14.98 -0.66
N ALA A 165 0.62 -15.13 -1.78
CA ALA A 165 -0.48 -16.07 -1.94
C ALA A 165 -0.17 -17.15 -2.99
N SER A 166 -0.48 -16.92 -4.27
CA SER A 166 -0.19 -17.84 -5.37
C SER A 166 0.09 -17.10 -6.68
N PRO A 167 0.97 -17.61 -7.55
CA PRO A 167 1.07 -17.14 -8.94
C PRO A 167 -0.19 -17.43 -9.77
N ALA A 168 -1.14 -18.22 -9.24
CA ALA A 168 -2.42 -18.48 -9.88
C ALA A 168 -3.42 -17.32 -9.74
N CYS A 169 -3.16 -16.33 -8.87
CA CYS A 169 -3.96 -15.11 -8.82
C CYS A 169 -3.81 -14.31 -10.13
N ASP A 170 -4.86 -13.61 -10.54
CA ASP A 170 -4.95 -12.89 -11.82
C ASP A 170 -3.97 -11.71 -11.92
N GLY A 171 -3.55 -11.18 -10.78
CA GLY A 171 -2.50 -10.18 -10.66
C GLY A 171 -1.68 -10.37 -9.40
N GLN A 172 -0.64 -9.55 -9.26
CA GLN A 172 0.25 -9.55 -8.10
C GLN A 172 0.49 -8.13 -7.62
N ILE A 173 0.71 -7.97 -6.32
CA ILE A 173 1.15 -6.71 -5.71
C ILE A 173 2.33 -6.93 -4.77
N LEU A 174 3.24 -5.96 -4.76
CA LEU A 174 4.32 -5.83 -3.79
C LEU A 174 4.38 -4.38 -3.30
N VAL A 175 4.92 -4.19 -2.10
CA VAL A 175 5.29 -2.85 -1.63
C VAL A 175 6.51 -2.38 -2.43
N SER A 176 6.41 -1.19 -3.04
CA SER A 176 7.46 -0.64 -3.93
C SER A 176 8.84 -0.58 -3.25
N HIS A 177 8.87 -0.12 -2.00
CA HIS A 177 10.11 -0.02 -1.22
C HIS A 177 10.76 -1.38 -0.95
N ASP A 178 9.95 -2.41 -0.68
CA ASP A 178 10.44 -3.75 -0.43
C ASP A 178 11.01 -4.37 -1.71
N MET A 179 10.33 -4.19 -2.85
CA MET A 179 10.80 -4.73 -4.13
C MET A 179 12.00 -3.98 -4.70
N LEU A 180 12.17 -2.69 -4.37
CA LEU A 180 13.32 -1.88 -4.76
C LEU A 180 14.52 -2.01 -3.79
N GLY A 181 14.36 -2.78 -2.70
CA GLY A 181 15.43 -2.99 -1.73
C GLY A 181 15.88 -1.70 -1.04
N LEU A 182 14.96 -0.76 -0.78
CA LEU A 182 15.28 0.50 -0.10
C LEU A 182 15.61 0.32 1.39
N PHE A 183 15.25 -0.83 1.97
CA PHE A 183 15.52 -1.15 3.36
C PHE A 183 16.29 -2.47 3.48
N THR A 184 17.39 -2.46 4.23
CA THR A 184 18.32 -3.58 4.34
C THR A 184 18.01 -4.51 5.51
N SER A 185 17.34 -4.01 6.56
CA SER A 185 17.20 -4.71 7.85
C SER A 185 16.10 -5.77 7.94
N PHE A 186 15.10 -5.74 7.06
CA PHE A 186 14.00 -6.71 7.06
C PHE A 186 13.65 -7.16 5.64
N ARG A 187 13.51 -8.47 5.44
CA ARG A 187 13.17 -9.07 4.14
C ARG A 187 12.01 -10.05 4.30
N PRO A 188 10.78 -9.66 3.91
CA PRO A 188 9.67 -10.60 3.88
C PRO A 188 9.95 -11.74 2.91
N LYS A 189 9.68 -12.99 3.31
CA LYS A 189 9.95 -14.20 2.51
C LYS A 189 9.31 -14.18 1.12
N PHE A 190 8.15 -13.54 0.97
CA PHE A 190 7.38 -13.51 -0.28
C PHE A 190 7.82 -12.38 -1.24
N VAL A 191 8.77 -11.53 -0.85
CA VAL A 191 9.25 -10.43 -1.70
C VAL A 191 10.46 -10.86 -2.51
N LYS A 192 10.37 -10.69 -3.83
CA LYS A 192 11.54 -10.64 -4.72
C LYS A 192 12.04 -9.19 -4.80
N ARG A 193 13.32 -8.99 -4.49
CA ARG A 193 14.01 -7.71 -4.74
C ARG A 193 14.45 -7.66 -6.19
N TYR A 194 14.14 -6.54 -6.85
CA TYR A 194 14.53 -6.23 -8.21
C TYR A 194 15.69 -5.22 -8.26
N ALA A 195 15.97 -4.57 -7.14
CA ALA A 195 17.13 -3.71 -6.92
C ALA A 195 17.51 -3.73 -5.42
N GLU A 196 18.70 -3.22 -5.11
CA GLU A 196 19.20 -2.98 -3.75
C GLU A 196 19.52 -1.48 -3.59
N LEU A 197 18.50 -0.64 -3.76
CA LEU A 197 18.70 0.82 -3.76
C LEU A 197 19.15 1.36 -2.40
N GLY A 198 18.82 0.67 -1.30
CA GLY A 198 19.27 1.06 0.04
C GLY A 198 20.79 1.00 0.19
N GLU A 199 21.42 -0.07 -0.31
CA GLU A 199 22.88 -0.22 -0.27
C GLU A 199 23.58 0.83 -1.15
N GLN A 200 23.02 1.11 -2.34
CA GLN A 200 23.53 2.16 -3.23
C GLN A 200 23.41 3.54 -2.60
N ALA A 201 22.28 3.84 -1.95
CA ALA A 201 22.07 5.10 -1.24
C ALA A 201 23.06 5.25 -0.07
N GLU A 202 23.27 4.21 0.72
CA GLU A 202 24.23 4.22 1.84
C GLU A 202 25.64 4.55 1.36
N ALA A 203 26.10 3.87 0.30
CA ALA A 203 27.40 4.14 -0.31
C ALA A 203 27.51 5.58 -0.84
N ALA A 204 26.48 6.08 -1.53
CA ALA A 204 26.45 7.43 -2.07
C ALA A 204 26.47 8.51 -0.96
N ILE A 205 25.71 8.31 0.11
CA ILE A 205 25.68 9.20 1.27
C ILE A 205 27.04 9.22 1.98
N ALA A 206 27.68 8.06 2.14
CA ALA A 206 29.01 7.96 2.74
C ALA A 206 30.08 8.67 1.89
N ALA A 207 30.02 8.52 0.57
CA ALA A 207 30.89 9.23 -0.38
C ALA A 207 30.69 10.75 -0.29
N TYR A 208 29.44 11.22 -0.35
CA TYR A 208 29.12 12.65 -0.17
C TYR A 208 29.65 13.20 1.17
N ALA A 209 29.44 12.48 2.27
CA ALA A 209 29.94 12.89 3.58
C ALA A 209 31.47 12.95 3.61
N THR A 210 32.16 12.06 2.90
CA THR A 210 33.62 12.08 2.75
C THR A 210 34.08 13.30 1.96
N ASP A 211 33.44 13.59 0.84
CA ASP A 211 33.77 14.73 -0.01
C ASP A 211 33.55 16.06 0.72
N VAL A 212 32.49 16.19 1.51
CA VAL A 212 32.26 17.39 2.34
C VAL A 212 33.34 17.55 3.42
N ARG A 213 33.66 16.47 4.16
CA ARG A 213 34.69 16.51 5.22
C ARG A 213 36.07 16.88 4.67
N ASN A 214 36.40 16.37 3.49
CA ASN A 214 37.67 16.63 2.82
C ASN A 214 37.65 17.90 1.96
N ARG A 215 36.51 18.62 1.91
CA ARG A 215 36.30 19.80 1.05
C ARG A 215 36.52 19.54 -0.44
N HIS A 216 36.30 18.32 -0.89
CA HIS A 216 36.21 18.00 -2.32
C HIS A 216 34.87 18.48 -2.92
N PHE A 217 33.82 18.55 -2.09
CA PHE A 217 32.53 19.11 -2.47
C PHE A 217 32.16 20.33 -1.61
N PRO A 218 31.63 21.42 -2.21
CA PRO A 218 31.51 21.66 -3.65
C PRO A 218 32.87 21.86 -4.34
N ALA A 219 33.05 21.29 -5.54
CA ALA A 219 34.17 21.61 -6.43
C ALA A 219 33.86 22.87 -7.26
N VAL A 220 34.87 23.43 -7.96
CA VAL A 220 34.73 24.67 -8.76
C VAL A 220 33.56 24.63 -9.74
N GLU A 221 33.30 23.50 -10.39
CA GLU A 221 32.18 23.29 -11.32
C GLU A 221 30.80 23.39 -10.67
N HIS A 222 30.71 23.23 -9.34
CA HIS A 222 29.47 23.36 -8.57
C HIS A 222 29.26 24.78 -8.03
N LEU A 223 30.21 25.69 -8.25
CA LEU A 223 30.17 27.06 -7.74
C LEU A 223 29.69 28.03 -8.81
N TYR A 224 28.82 28.96 -8.40
CA TYR A 224 28.46 30.12 -9.20
C TYR A 224 29.55 31.20 -9.02
N VAL A 225 30.59 31.17 -9.84
CA VAL A 225 31.63 32.20 -9.87
C VAL A 225 31.11 33.44 -10.61
N ASN A 226 30.47 34.36 -9.87
CA ASN A 226 30.38 35.83 -10.06
C ASN A 226 29.05 36.41 -9.54
N ALA A 227 29.07 37.16 -8.44
CA ALA A 227 28.09 38.23 -8.16
C ALA A 227 28.53 39.20 -7.04
N LEU A 228 29.82 39.50 -6.93
CA LEU A 228 30.25 40.62 -6.07
C LEU A 228 31.10 41.55 -6.92
N LYS A 229 30.56 42.73 -7.23
CA LYS A 229 31.36 43.83 -7.76
C LYS A 229 32.15 44.41 -6.59
N ALA A 230 33.40 44.80 -6.83
CA ALA A 230 34.17 45.54 -5.83
C ALA A 230 33.38 46.81 -5.43
N GLY A 231 32.81 46.81 -4.21
CA GLY A 231 31.92 47.86 -3.72
C GLY A 231 30.74 47.37 -2.86
N ASP A 232 30.39 46.08 -2.90
CA ASP A 232 29.21 45.55 -2.18
C ASP A 232 29.42 45.34 -0.65
N PHE A 233 30.62 45.61 -0.14
CA PHE A 233 30.94 45.60 1.30
C PHE A 233 31.76 46.83 1.68
N THR A 234 31.11 47.99 1.69
CA THR A 234 31.55 49.19 2.43
C THR A 234 30.45 49.63 3.35
#